data_AF-A0AAU0LSK8-F1
#
_entry.id   AF-A0AAU0LSK8-F1
#
_cell.length_a   1.000
_cell.length_b   1.000
_cell.length_c   1.000
_cell.angle_alpha   90.00
_cell.angle_beta   90.00
_cell.angle_gamma   90.00
#
_symmetry.space_group_name_H-M   'P 1'
#
loop_
_entity.id
_entity.type
_entity.pdbx_description
1 polymer ?
#
loop_
_entity_poly.entity_id
_entity_poly.type
_entity_poly.pdbx_seq_one_letter_code
_entity_poly.pdbx_strand_id
1 'polypeptide(L)'
;MEQREFSKLILKFLEGNYPQFAQTIKFQDDGSFDCDLKSESEIFSIWITTYNNEITIGIEDPNGKTDIHRHISCYGLDDLEACVAELSSFIENIKADNLVLYQDEDGKYDWIESFEFENLDNCKKFSWKINHDVT
;
A
#
# COMPACT_ATOMS: atom_id res chain seq x y z
N MET A 1 -4.57 16.50 -16.30
CA MET A 1 -5.75 15.66 -16.04
C MET A 1 -6.46 16.23 -14.82
N GLU A 2 -7.78 16.20 -14.76
CA GLU A 2 -8.54 16.67 -13.59
C GLU A 2 -8.55 15.59 -12.48
N GLN A 3 -8.52 16.00 -11.21
CA GLN A 3 -8.45 15.11 -10.02
C GLN A 3 -9.47 13.97 -10.06
N ARG A 4 -10.73 14.29 -10.35
CA ARG A 4 -11.82 13.31 -10.43
C ARG A 4 -11.67 12.33 -11.58
N GLU A 5 -11.09 12.76 -12.70
CA GLU A 5 -10.83 11.88 -13.84
C GLU A 5 -9.69 10.92 -13.52
N PHE A 6 -8.60 11.44 -12.96
CA PHE A 6 -7.48 10.65 -12.47
C PHE A 6 -7.93 9.55 -11.51
N SER A 7 -8.67 9.94 -10.48
CA SER A 7 -9.14 9.02 -9.44
C SER A 7 -10.06 7.93 -10.01
N LYS A 8 -10.88 8.24 -11.03
CA LYS A 8 -11.70 7.23 -11.72
C LYS A 8 -10.87 6.22 -12.50
N LEU A 9 -9.74 6.63 -13.08
CA LEU A 9 -8.85 5.73 -13.80
C LEU A 9 -8.18 4.74 -12.83
N ILE A 10 -7.71 5.25 -11.67
CA ILE A 10 -7.12 4.40 -10.63
C ILE A 10 -8.18 3.47 -10.04
N LEU A 11 -9.39 3.96 -9.78
CA LEU A 11 -10.51 3.13 -9.34
C LEU A 11 -10.77 1.97 -10.31
N LYS A 12 -10.90 2.26 -11.60
CA LYS A 12 -11.14 1.23 -12.62
C LYS A 12 -10.03 0.17 -12.63
N PHE A 13 -8.78 0.59 -12.44
CA PHE A 13 -7.66 -0.33 -12.29
C PHE A 13 -7.81 -1.22 -11.05
N LEU A 14 -8.12 -0.64 -9.89
CA LEU A 14 -8.33 -1.39 -8.63
C LEU A 14 -9.52 -2.35 -8.74
N GLU A 15 -10.65 -1.94 -9.30
CA GLU A 15 -11.82 -2.82 -9.50
C GLU A 15 -11.50 -4.03 -10.39
N GLY A 16 -10.67 -3.85 -11.41
CA GLY A 16 -10.32 -4.91 -12.35
C GLY A 16 -9.31 -5.92 -11.81
N ASN A 17 -8.40 -5.49 -10.93
CA ASN A 17 -7.24 -6.30 -10.50
C ASN A 17 -7.24 -6.62 -9.00
N TYR A 18 -7.77 -5.72 -8.17
CA TYR A 18 -7.76 -5.79 -6.70
C TYR A 18 -9.11 -5.37 -6.10
N PRO A 19 -10.21 -6.07 -6.43
CA PRO A 19 -11.56 -5.65 -6.09
C PRO A 19 -11.84 -5.54 -4.58
N GLN A 20 -10.97 -6.06 -3.72
CA GLN A 20 -11.08 -5.91 -2.27
C GLN A 20 -10.91 -4.45 -1.83
N PHE A 21 -10.03 -3.68 -2.48
CA PHE A 21 -9.89 -2.24 -2.20
C PHE A 21 -11.14 -1.44 -2.58
N ALA A 22 -11.86 -1.85 -3.63
CA ALA A 22 -13.05 -1.13 -4.07
C ALA A 22 -14.16 -1.10 -3.01
N GLN A 23 -14.14 -2.03 -2.05
CA GLN A 23 -15.14 -2.14 -0.98
C GLN A 23 -14.94 -1.10 0.13
N THR A 24 -13.75 -0.50 0.23
CA THR A 24 -13.38 0.44 1.30
C THR A 24 -13.23 1.88 0.81
N ILE A 25 -13.50 2.13 -0.47
CA ILE A 25 -13.35 3.45 -1.09
C ILE A 25 -14.20 4.52 -0.40
N LYS A 26 -13.54 5.62 -0.08
CA LYS A 26 -14.14 6.85 0.44
C LYS A 26 -13.69 8.01 -0.45
N PHE A 27 -14.61 8.55 -1.22
CA PHE A 27 -14.35 9.74 -2.02
C PHE A 27 -14.36 11.01 -1.17
N GLN A 28 -13.47 11.93 -1.51
CA GLN A 28 -13.39 13.27 -0.96
C GLN A 28 -14.10 14.28 -1.86
N ASP A 29 -14.31 15.50 -1.36
CA ASP A 29 -15.05 16.55 -2.09
C ASP A 29 -14.37 16.96 -3.42
N ASP A 30 -13.04 16.91 -3.48
CA ASP A 30 -12.24 17.20 -4.68
C ASP A 30 -12.26 16.06 -5.72
N GLY A 31 -12.85 14.92 -5.37
CA GLY A 31 -12.95 13.73 -6.20
C GLY A 31 -11.75 12.78 -6.11
N SER A 32 -10.77 13.05 -5.23
CA SER A 32 -9.83 12.04 -4.77
C SER A 32 -10.54 10.97 -3.93
N PHE A 33 -9.86 9.87 -3.66
CA PHE A 33 -10.35 8.86 -2.72
C PHE A 33 -9.23 8.29 -1.86
N ASP A 34 -9.65 7.71 -0.74
CA ASP A 34 -8.87 6.80 0.09
C ASP A 34 -9.49 5.41 0.04
N CYS A 35 -8.66 4.37 0.09
CA CYS A 35 -9.10 3.00 0.36
C CYS A 35 -8.02 2.23 1.09
N ASP A 36 -8.43 1.17 1.77
CA ASP A 36 -7.54 0.32 2.55
C ASP A 36 -7.87 -1.16 2.36
N LEU A 37 -6.89 -2.01 2.62
CA LEU A 37 -7.03 -3.45 2.67
C LEU A 37 -6.23 -3.99 3.84
N LYS A 38 -6.95 -4.57 4.81
CA LYS A 38 -6.35 -5.23 5.97
C LYS A 38 -5.56 -6.46 5.54
N SER A 39 -4.40 -6.68 6.16
CA SER A 39 -3.61 -7.90 5.97
C SER A 39 -4.39 -9.14 6.44
N GLU A 40 -4.07 -10.31 5.88
CA GLU A 40 -4.66 -11.57 6.35
C GLU A 40 -4.26 -11.90 7.79
N SER A 41 -3.09 -11.43 8.22
CA SER A 41 -2.65 -11.50 9.62
C SER A 41 -3.42 -10.57 10.56
N GLU A 42 -4.24 -9.66 10.03
CA GLU A 42 -4.98 -8.62 10.76
C GLU A 42 -4.10 -7.61 11.53
N ILE A 43 -2.77 -7.64 11.33
CA ILE A 43 -1.83 -6.81 12.09
C ILE A 43 -1.68 -5.40 11.49
N PHE A 44 -1.63 -5.29 10.16
CA PHE A 44 -1.41 -4.02 9.45
C PHE A 44 -2.33 -3.92 8.23
N SER A 45 -2.33 -2.79 7.53
CA SER A 45 -3.17 -2.58 6.35
C SER A 45 -2.33 -1.95 5.22
N ILE A 46 -2.61 -2.29 3.96
CA ILE A 46 -2.20 -1.42 2.85
C ILE A 46 -3.26 -0.33 2.73
N TRP A 47 -2.85 0.91 2.51
CA TRP A 47 -3.74 2.01 2.16
C TRP A 47 -3.28 2.69 0.88
N ILE A 48 -4.24 3.21 0.12
CA ILE A 48 -4.02 3.90 -1.15
C ILE A 48 -4.84 5.19 -1.16
N THR A 49 -4.24 6.28 -1.63
CA THR A 49 -4.94 7.55 -1.86
C THR A 49 -4.59 8.12 -3.23
N THR A 50 -5.39 9.09 -3.70
CA THR A 50 -5.23 9.67 -5.04
C THR A 50 -5.08 11.19 -5.07
N TYR A 51 -4.74 11.83 -3.94
CA TYR A 51 -4.66 13.30 -3.85
C TYR A 51 -3.70 13.93 -4.87
N ASN A 52 -4.03 15.14 -5.33
CA ASN A 52 -3.18 15.95 -6.22
C ASN A 52 -2.75 15.26 -7.53
N ASN A 53 -3.62 14.41 -8.10
CA ASN A 53 -3.32 13.58 -9.27
C ASN A 53 -2.12 12.62 -9.08
N GLU A 54 -1.89 12.17 -7.86
CA GLU A 54 -0.80 11.26 -7.52
C GLU A 54 -1.35 10.04 -6.79
N ILE A 55 -0.75 8.87 -7.02
CA ILE A 55 -1.07 7.68 -6.21
C ILE A 55 -0.13 7.70 -5.00
N THR A 56 -0.67 7.68 -3.79
CA THR A 56 0.11 7.36 -2.60
C THR A 56 -0.27 5.96 -2.15
N ILE A 57 0.71 5.08 -1.99
CA ILE A 57 0.54 3.76 -1.37
C ILE A 57 1.38 3.68 -0.10
N GLY A 58 0.79 3.15 0.96
CA GLY A 58 1.50 3.00 2.23
C GLY A 58 1.00 1.83 3.04
N ILE A 59 1.67 1.65 4.18
CA ILE A 59 1.28 0.72 5.22
C ILE A 59 0.75 1.51 6.42
N GLU A 60 -0.39 1.08 6.94
CA GLU A 60 -0.89 1.47 8.25
C GLU A 60 -0.27 0.52 9.28
N ASP A 61 0.55 1.06 10.19
CA ASP A 61 1.23 0.27 11.21
C ASP A 61 0.23 -0.36 12.21
N PRO A 62 0.67 -1.28 13.09
CA PRO A 62 -0.20 -1.93 14.07
C PRO A 62 -0.84 -0.98 15.10
N ASN A 63 -0.36 0.27 15.18
CA ASN A 63 -0.90 1.32 16.03
C ASN A 63 -1.85 2.27 15.27
N GLY A 64 -2.11 2.01 13.98
CA GLY A 64 -2.97 2.83 13.14
C GLY A 64 -2.29 4.06 12.53
N LYS A 65 -0.95 4.12 12.50
CA LYS A 65 -0.22 5.24 11.89
C LYS A 65 0.08 5.00 10.41
N THR A 66 0.00 6.04 9.61
CA THR A 66 0.14 5.98 8.13
C THR A 66 1.40 6.69 7.63
N ASP A 67 2.46 6.74 8.44
CA ASP A 67 3.67 7.50 8.12
C ASP A 67 4.56 6.81 7.06
N ILE A 68 4.36 5.52 6.81
CA ILE A 68 5.18 4.69 5.90
C ILE A 68 4.49 4.62 4.54
N HIS A 69 5.00 5.36 3.55
CA HIS A 69 4.40 5.42 2.22
C HIS A 69 5.37 5.84 1.11
N ARG A 70 4.92 5.63 -0.12
CA ARG A 70 5.55 6.09 -1.36
C ARG A 70 4.54 6.84 -2.20
N HIS A 71 5.06 7.82 -2.91
CA HIS A 71 4.35 8.63 -3.89
C HIS A 71 4.71 8.11 -5.30
N ILE A 72 3.71 7.83 -6.11
CA ILE A 72 3.84 7.41 -7.51
C ILE A 72 3.20 8.51 -8.35
N SER A 73 4.06 9.41 -8.85
CA SER A 73 3.63 10.58 -9.60
C SER A 73 3.22 10.20 -11.03
N CYS A 74 1.99 10.55 -11.41
CA CYS A 74 1.44 10.34 -12.75
C CYS A 74 1.21 11.68 -13.43
N TYR A 75 2.10 12.06 -14.33
CA TYR A 75 2.10 13.35 -15.00
C TYR A 75 1.05 13.47 -16.12
N GLY A 76 0.48 12.35 -16.59
CA GLY A 76 -0.54 12.34 -17.62
C GLY A 76 -1.15 10.96 -17.91
N LEU A 77 -1.71 10.83 -19.12
CA LEU A 77 -2.20 9.54 -19.63
C LEU A 77 -1.07 8.67 -20.18
N ASP A 78 0.00 9.29 -20.66
CA ASP A 78 1.11 8.60 -21.32
C ASP A 78 1.94 7.75 -20.34
N ASP A 79 1.95 8.10 -19.05
CA ASP A 79 2.66 7.39 -17.98
C ASP A 79 1.73 6.62 -17.03
N LEU A 80 0.40 6.68 -17.26
CA LEU A 80 -0.58 5.99 -16.43
C LEU A 80 -0.31 4.47 -16.35
N GLU A 81 0.08 3.85 -17.47
CA GLU A 81 0.41 2.41 -17.52
C GLU A 81 1.59 2.07 -16.59
N ALA A 82 2.64 2.90 -16.60
CA ALA A 82 3.80 2.71 -15.73
C ALA A 82 3.43 2.93 -14.26
N CYS A 83 2.64 3.96 -13.97
CA CYS A 83 2.12 4.22 -12.63
C CYS A 83 1.33 3.04 -12.04
N VAL A 84 0.38 2.50 -12.79
CA VAL A 84 -0.45 1.39 -12.29
C VAL A 84 0.34 0.09 -12.20
N ALA A 85 1.35 -0.11 -13.05
CA ALA A 85 2.29 -1.22 -12.94
C ALA A 85 3.15 -1.10 -11.67
N GLU A 86 3.61 0.10 -11.32
CA GLU A 86 4.34 0.35 -10.07
C GLU A 86 3.45 0.12 -8.85
N LEU A 87 2.22 0.66 -8.85
CA LEU A 87 1.24 0.40 -7.79
C LEU A 87 0.99 -1.11 -7.61
N SER A 88 0.80 -1.83 -8.73
CA SER A 88 0.63 -3.29 -8.75
C SER A 88 1.82 -4.00 -8.10
N SER A 89 3.04 -3.59 -8.45
CA SER A 89 4.26 -4.16 -7.90
C SER A 89 4.34 -3.98 -6.39
N PHE A 90 3.98 -2.81 -5.84
CA PHE A 90 3.93 -2.60 -4.40
C PHE A 90 2.90 -3.51 -3.72
N ILE A 91 1.67 -3.55 -4.23
CA ILE A 91 0.60 -4.39 -3.67
C ILE A 91 1.04 -5.87 -3.63
N GLU A 92 1.57 -6.38 -4.74
CA GLU A 92 1.97 -7.78 -4.83
C GLU A 92 3.22 -8.09 -4.02
N ASN A 93 4.21 -7.18 -3.96
CA ASN A 93 5.39 -7.38 -3.13
C ASN A 93 5.04 -7.39 -1.64
N ILE A 94 4.11 -6.55 -1.18
CA ILE A 94 3.64 -6.57 0.21
C ILE A 94 2.90 -7.88 0.49
N LYS A 95 1.96 -8.27 -0.36
CA LYS A 95 1.18 -9.52 -0.20
C LYS A 95 2.02 -10.79 -0.28
N ALA A 96 3.13 -10.74 -1.02
CA ALA A 96 4.07 -11.85 -1.16
C ALA A 96 5.13 -11.89 -0.05
N ASP A 97 5.17 -10.91 0.86
CA ASP A 97 6.25 -10.68 1.83
C ASP A 97 7.64 -10.48 1.18
N ASN A 98 7.67 -9.89 -0.02
CA ASN A 98 8.89 -9.37 -0.64
C ASN A 98 9.21 -7.96 -0.12
N LEU A 99 8.20 -7.12 0.10
CA LEU A 99 8.33 -5.83 0.80
C LEU A 99 7.63 -5.95 2.14
N VAL A 100 8.39 -5.91 3.23
CA VAL A 100 7.91 -6.34 4.55
C VAL A 100 7.85 -5.17 5.51
N LEU A 101 6.76 -5.05 6.25
CA LEU A 101 6.70 -4.18 7.42
C LEU A 101 7.60 -4.78 8.51
N TYR A 102 8.45 -3.95 9.10
CA TYR A 102 9.22 -4.33 10.28
C TYR A 102 9.15 -3.24 11.35
N GLN A 103 9.48 -3.64 12.57
CA GLN A 103 9.71 -2.75 13.70
C GLN A 103 11.18 -2.87 14.12
N ASP A 104 11.87 -1.74 14.22
CA ASP A 104 13.26 -1.66 14.68
C ASP A 104 13.37 -1.82 16.21
N GLU A 105 14.61 -1.83 16.73
CA GLU A 105 14.87 -1.96 18.17
C GLU A 105 14.36 -0.78 19.01
N ASP A 106 14.16 0.39 18.40
CA ASP A 106 13.57 1.58 19.03
C ASP A 106 12.03 1.54 19.04
N GLY A 107 11.43 0.53 18.40
CA GLY A 107 9.99 0.39 18.27
C GLY A 107 9.37 1.20 17.13
N LYS A 108 10.17 1.79 16.22
CA LYS A 108 9.70 2.48 15.02
C LYS A 108 9.39 1.49 13.92
N TYR A 109 8.41 1.82 13.09
CA TYR A 109 7.99 1.00 11.96
C TYR A 109 8.51 1.58 10.66
N ASP A 110 8.93 0.70 9.75
CA ASP A 110 9.24 1.02 8.36
C ASP A 110 9.02 -0.24 7.51
N TRP A 111 9.12 -0.14 6.20
CA TRP A 111 9.17 -1.28 5.30
C TRP A 111 10.54 -1.45 4.65
N ILE A 112 10.87 -2.67 4.28
CA ILE A 112 12.15 -3.00 3.66
C ILE A 112 11.97 -4.20 2.74
N GLU A 113 12.83 -4.33 1.73
CA GLU A 113 12.89 -5.56 0.96
C GLU A 113 13.29 -6.73 1.86
N SER A 114 12.65 -7.87 1.66
CA SER A 114 12.74 -9.02 2.57
C SER A 114 14.15 -9.59 2.64
N PHE A 115 14.91 -9.55 1.56
CA PHE A 115 16.32 -9.97 1.52
C PHE A 115 17.24 -9.03 2.31
N GLU A 116 16.88 -7.75 2.46
CA GLU A 116 17.64 -6.81 3.28
C GLU A 116 17.32 -7.01 4.77
N PHE A 117 16.06 -7.33 5.11
CA PHE A 117 15.63 -7.65 6.48
C PHE A 117 16.43 -8.80 7.09
N GLU A 118 16.83 -9.80 6.30
CA GLU A 118 17.63 -10.94 6.77
C GLU A 118 18.98 -10.54 7.42
N ASN A 119 19.44 -9.32 7.17
CA ASN A 119 20.68 -8.78 7.72
C ASN A 119 20.45 -7.86 8.94
N LEU A 120 19.19 -7.68 9.38
CA LEU A 120 18.84 -6.85 10.53
C LEU A 120 18.74 -7.70 11.80
N ASP A 121 19.49 -7.32 12.82
CA ASP A 121 19.39 -7.89 14.16
C ASP A 121 18.32 -7.16 14.99
N ASN A 122 17.73 -7.86 15.97
CA ASN A 122 16.78 -7.31 16.96
C ASN A 122 15.52 -6.63 16.38
N CYS A 123 15.20 -6.85 15.11
CA CYS A 123 14.01 -6.32 14.47
C CYS A 123 12.86 -7.34 14.45
N LYS A 124 11.61 -6.86 14.46
CA LYS A 124 10.42 -7.71 14.33
C LYS A 124 9.79 -7.54 12.95
N LYS A 125 9.69 -8.62 12.19
CA LYS A 125 8.98 -8.67 10.91
C LYS A 125 7.49 -8.92 11.10
N PHE A 126 6.67 -8.28 10.27
CA PHE A 126 5.23 -8.50 10.16
C PHE A 126 4.91 -9.00 8.74
N SER A 127 4.26 -10.17 8.67
CA SER A 127 3.86 -10.77 7.39
C SER A 127 2.44 -10.40 7.03
N TRP A 128 2.18 -10.26 5.73
CA TRP A 128 0.83 -10.13 5.20
C TRP A 128 -0.05 -11.33 5.58
N LYS A 129 0.54 -12.53 5.54
CA LYS A 129 -0.14 -13.82 5.71
C LYS A 129 -0.25 -14.22 7.17
N ILE A 130 -1.21 -15.08 7.48
CA ILE A 130 -1.32 -15.71 8.80
C ILE A 130 -0.12 -16.64 8.99
N ASN A 131 0.72 -16.36 10.00
CA ASN A 131 1.75 -17.31 10.42
C ASN A 131 1.07 -18.48 11.14
N HIS A 132 0.93 -19.61 10.46
CA HIS A 132 0.36 -20.84 11.03
C HIS A 132 1.27 -21.52 12.08
N ASP A 133 2.49 -21.02 12.31
CA ASP A 133 3.50 -21.65 13.17
C ASP A 133 3.44 -21.23 14.65
N VAL A 134 2.37 -20.58 15.09
CA VAL A 134 2.17 -20.25 16.52
C VAL A 134 0.81 -20.78 17.00
N THR A 135 0.79 -22.07 17.34
CA THR A 135 -0.24 -22.69 18.21
C THR A 135 0.43 -23.45 19.34
#